data_AF-A0A1F2QTF8-F1
#
_entry.id   AF-A0A1F2QTF8-F1
#
_cell.length_a   1.000
_cell.length_b   1.000
_cell.length_c   1.000
_cell.angle_alpha   90.00
_cell.angle_beta   90.00
_cell.angle_gamma   90.00
#
_symmetry.space_group_name_H-M   'P 1'
#
loop_
_entity.id
_entity.type
_entity.pdbx_description
1 polymer ?
#
loop_
_entity_poly.entity_id
_entity_poly.type
_entity_poly.pdbx_seq_one_letter_code
_entity_poly.pdbx_strand_id
1 'polypeptide(L)'
;MAMAAALAALALVAPAAPAAAGGVTGTPAEMVTIYHSLADGILALKRTEENLVRSILAATVAHGQATLGHAQKAMQAADAKAASGAIEALASDAGQIATEGDNAVGAVRKRLLEGGHHHNAAGEAQGIFDEGYVIVTRAAKTKLLESSRAIAAMATAPKADALAAEWKKVETVVGELLKP
;
A
#
# COMPACT_ATOMS: atom_id res chain seq x y z
N MET A 1 44.55 41.21 -87.72
CA MET A 1 43.12 41.54 -87.59
C MET A 1 42.49 40.58 -86.59
N ALA A 2 41.84 41.15 -85.55
CA ALA A 2 40.87 40.61 -84.59
C ALA A 2 41.04 39.16 -84.07
N MET A 3 41.37 38.88 -82.81
CA MET A 3 40.64 39.17 -81.56
C MET A 3 39.28 38.45 -81.47
N ALA A 4 39.20 37.36 -80.69
CA ALA A 4 38.09 37.04 -79.80
C ALA A 4 38.40 35.77 -78.97
N ALA A 5 38.59 35.96 -77.67
CA ALA A 5 38.64 34.93 -76.67
C ALA A 5 37.23 34.39 -76.38
N ALA A 6 37.12 33.10 -76.09
CA ALA A 6 35.96 32.55 -75.40
C ALA A 6 36.44 31.51 -74.37
N LEU A 7 36.53 31.97 -73.12
CA LEU A 7 36.64 31.15 -71.91
C LEU A 7 35.41 30.24 -71.83
N ALA A 8 35.60 28.92 -71.91
CA ALA A 8 34.58 27.95 -71.50
C ALA A 8 34.83 27.60 -70.03
N ALA A 9 33.97 28.12 -69.15
CA ALA A 9 34.00 27.85 -67.72
C ALA A 9 33.60 26.39 -67.45
N LEU A 10 34.53 25.63 -66.87
CA LEU A 10 34.32 24.28 -66.36
C LEU A 10 33.50 24.39 -65.07
N ALA A 11 32.19 24.16 -65.13
CA ALA A 11 31.35 24.11 -63.93
C ALA A 11 31.66 22.83 -63.13
N LEU A 12 32.34 22.97 -62.00
CA LEU A 12 32.47 21.92 -61.00
C LEU A 12 31.08 21.62 -60.43
N VAL A 13 30.50 20.48 -60.81
CA VAL A 13 29.35 19.90 -60.10
C VAL A 13 29.89 19.29 -58.81
N ALA A 14 29.80 20.02 -57.70
CA ALA A 14 30.05 19.46 -56.38
C ALA A 14 28.97 18.38 -56.09
N PRO A 15 29.34 17.20 -55.57
CA PRO A 15 28.34 16.26 -55.09
C PRO A 15 27.62 16.91 -53.91
N ALA A 16 26.30 17.08 -54.03
CA ALA A 16 25.46 17.42 -52.90
C ALA A 16 25.64 16.31 -51.86
N ALA A 17 26.32 16.63 -50.76
CA ALA A 17 26.36 15.76 -49.60
C ALA A 17 24.90 15.44 -49.24
N PRO A 18 24.54 14.17 -48.99
CA PRO A 18 23.23 13.88 -48.43
C PRO A 18 23.12 14.70 -47.15
N ALA A 19 22.10 15.56 -47.08
CA ALA A 19 21.72 16.18 -45.83
C ALA A 19 21.61 15.04 -44.83
N ALA A 20 22.50 15.04 -43.84
CA ALA A 20 22.34 14.17 -42.68
C ALA A 20 20.95 14.50 -42.15
N ALA A 21 19.98 13.61 -42.42
CA ALA A 21 18.73 13.60 -41.71
C ALA A 21 19.17 13.45 -40.25
N GLY A 22 19.15 14.56 -39.52
CA GLY A 22 19.43 14.59 -38.11
C GLY A 22 18.49 13.58 -37.51
N GLY A 23 19.03 12.41 -37.15
CA GLY A 23 18.28 11.39 -36.46
C GLY A 23 17.63 12.08 -35.28
N VAL A 24 16.32 11.92 -35.12
CA VAL A 24 15.61 12.42 -33.95
C VAL A 24 16.25 11.74 -32.74
N THR A 25 17.24 12.38 -32.14
CA THR A 25 17.95 11.88 -30.96
C THR A 25 17.08 12.21 -29.77
N GLY A 26 16.08 11.37 -29.51
CA GLY A 26 15.18 11.50 -28.38
C GLY A 26 13.97 10.57 -28.51
N THR A 27 13.45 10.10 -27.38
CA THR A 27 12.17 9.40 -27.33
C THR A 27 11.07 10.33 -27.87
N PRO A 28 10.20 9.88 -28.81
CA PRO A 28 9.12 10.71 -29.35
C PRO A 28 8.21 11.29 -28.25
N ALA A 29 7.76 12.52 -28.43
CA ALA A 29 6.96 13.25 -27.44
C ALA A 29 5.64 12.52 -27.10
N GLU A 30 5.04 11.86 -28.09
CA GLU A 30 3.83 11.05 -27.91
C GLU A 30 4.09 9.87 -26.97
N MET A 31 5.26 9.20 -27.09
CA MET A 31 5.63 8.10 -26.20
C MET A 31 5.85 8.61 -24.77
N VAL A 32 6.54 9.74 -24.59
CA VAL A 32 6.74 10.36 -23.28
C VAL A 32 5.40 10.75 -22.64
N THR A 33 4.44 11.23 -23.44
CA THR A 33 3.08 11.57 -22.98
C THR A 33 2.33 10.32 -22.50
N ILE A 34 2.41 9.21 -23.24
CA ILE A 34 1.83 7.92 -22.82
C ILE A 34 2.47 7.45 -21.49
N TYR A 35 3.79 7.59 -21.34
CA TYR A 35 4.50 7.27 -20.11
C TYR A 35 4.06 8.13 -18.92
N HIS A 36 3.79 9.43 -19.12
CA HIS A 36 3.23 10.30 -18.08
C HIS A 36 1.85 9.81 -17.63
N SER A 37 0.94 9.52 -18.57
CA SER A 37 -0.38 8.99 -18.25
C SER A 37 -0.32 7.66 -17.50
N LEU A 38 0.63 6.79 -17.86
CA LEU A 38 0.88 5.53 -17.13
C LEU A 38 1.35 5.81 -15.70
N ALA A 39 2.29 6.74 -15.51
CA ALA A 39 2.79 7.11 -14.19
C ALA A 39 1.67 7.70 -13.31
N ASP A 40 0.86 8.60 -13.84
CA ASP A 40 -0.28 9.19 -13.13
C ASP A 40 -1.29 8.12 -12.72
N GLY A 41 -1.59 7.16 -13.61
CA GLY A 41 -2.44 6.02 -13.32
C GLY A 41 -1.92 5.17 -12.15
N ILE A 42 -0.63 4.85 -12.15
CA ILE A 42 0.00 4.07 -11.06
C ILE A 42 -0.04 4.85 -9.74
N LEU A 43 0.25 6.15 -9.75
CA LEU A 43 0.20 6.99 -8.56
C LEU A 43 -1.24 7.12 -8.02
N ALA A 44 -2.23 7.23 -8.90
CA ALA A 44 -3.63 7.23 -8.50
C ALA A 44 -4.07 5.89 -7.89
N LEU A 45 -3.62 4.77 -8.45
CA LEU A 45 -3.87 3.44 -7.89
C LEU A 45 -3.23 3.27 -6.51
N LYS A 46 -2.00 3.75 -6.29
CA LYS A 46 -1.35 3.75 -4.96
C LYS A 46 -2.18 4.49 -3.91
N ARG A 47 -2.67 5.69 -4.23
CA ARG A 47 -3.55 6.44 -3.32
C ARG A 47 -4.86 5.70 -3.05
N THR A 48 -5.40 5.04 -4.08
CA THR A 48 -6.64 4.24 -3.96
C THR A 48 -6.44 3.05 -3.03
N GLU A 49 -5.33 2.32 -3.18
CA GLU A 49 -4.95 1.23 -2.29
C GLU A 49 -4.79 1.71 -0.85
N GLU A 50 -4.06 2.80 -0.61
CA GLU A 50 -3.91 3.36 0.73
C GLU A 50 -5.26 3.68 1.38
N ASN A 51 -6.16 4.35 0.64
CA ASN A 51 -7.51 4.65 1.13
C ASN A 51 -8.35 3.39 1.40
N LEU A 52 -8.19 2.36 0.57
CA LEU A 52 -8.84 1.07 0.77
C LEU A 52 -8.32 0.39 2.04
N VAL A 53 -7.01 0.35 2.26
CA VAL A 53 -6.43 -0.22 3.48
C VAL A 53 -6.85 0.58 4.71
N ARG A 54 -6.86 1.93 4.65
CA ARG A 54 -7.43 2.76 5.74
C ARG A 54 -8.88 2.37 6.06
N SER A 55 -9.68 2.11 5.02
CA SER A 55 -11.08 1.70 5.17
C SER A 55 -11.22 0.28 5.74
N ILE A 56 -10.36 -0.66 5.35
CA ILE A 56 -10.30 -2.01 5.95
C ILE A 56 -9.98 -1.89 7.44
N LEU A 57 -8.93 -1.16 7.81
CA LEU A 57 -8.55 -0.97 9.22
C LEU A 57 -9.68 -0.31 10.03
N ALA A 58 -10.31 0.72 9.49
CA ALA A 58 -11.43 1.39 10.15
C ALA A 58 -12.64 0.45 10.33
N ALA A 59 -12.97 -0.35 9.30
CA ALA A 59 -14.05 -1.33 9.37
C ALA A 59 -13.76 -2.43 10.40
N THR A 60 -12.52 -2.96 10.44
CA THR A 60 -12.13 -3.98 11.41
C THR A 60 -12.13 -3.44 12.85
N VAL A 61 -11.75 -2.18 13.07
CA VAL A 61 -11.91 -1.54 14.39
C VAL A 61 -13.38 -1.40 14.77
N ALA A 62 -14.25 -0.97 13.85
CA ALA A 62 -15.68 -0.88 14.13
C ALA A 62 -16.29 -2.26 14.45
N HIS A 63 -15.87 -3.30 13.72
CA HIS A 63 -16.27 -4.68 14.00
C HIS A 63 -15.80 -5.12 15.39
N GLY A 64 -14.52 -4.93 15.72
CA GLY A 64 -13.99 -5.27 17.04
C GLY A 64 -14.66 -4.51 18.18
N GLN A 65 -15.06 -3.25 17.98
CA GLN A 65 -15.84 -2.51 18.98
C GLN A 65 -17.21 -3.16 19.24
N ALA A 66 -17.88 -3.67 18.20
CA ALA A 66 -19.12 -4.42 18.36
C ALA A 66 -18.86 -5.77 19.08
N THR A 67 -17.79 -6.48 18.70
CA THR A 67 -17.37 -7.75 19.31
C THR A 67 -17.05 -7.58 20.80
N LEU A 68 -16.38 -6.49 21.19
CA LEU A 68 -16.15 -6.12 22.60
C LEU A 68 -17.48 -5.97 23.35
N GLY A 69 -18.45 -5.27 22.75
CA GLY A 69 -19.79 -5.12 23.32
C GLY A 69 -20.51 -6.46 23.49
N HIS A 70 -20.35 -7.39 22.55
CA HIS A 70 -20.87 -8.75 22.67
C HIS A 70 -20.22 -9.53 23.81
N ALA A 71 -18.89 -9.47 23.94
CA ALA A 71 -18.17 -10.10 25.02
C ALA A 71 -18.64 -9.56 26.39
N GLN A 72 -18.73 -8.25 26.54
CA GLN A 72 -19.18 -7.61 27.78
C GLN A 72 -20.62 -8.02 28.16
N LYS A 73 -21.53 -8.08 27.19
CA LYS A 73 -22.91 -8.56 27.42
C LYS A 73 -22.96 -10.02 27.85
N ALA A 74 -22.19 -10.88 27.19
CA ALA A 74 -22.11 -12.30 27.56
C ALA A 74 -21.54 -12.50 28.97
N MET A 75 -20.53 -11.71 29.34
CA MET A 75 -19.96 -11.71 30.69
C MET A 75 -20.98 -11.28 31.76
N GLN A 76 -21.76 -10.22 31.49
CA GLN A 76 -22.84 -9.78 32.39
C GLN A 76 -23.93 -10.84 32.57
N ALA A 77 -24.23 -11.59 31.50
CA ALA A 77 -25.17 -12.70 31.53
C ALA A 77 -24.60 -14.00 32.14
N ALA A 78 -23.33 -13.99 32.59
CA ALA A 78 -22.61 -15.18 33.05
C ALA A 78 -22.57 -16.33 32.02
N ASP A 79 -22.68 -16.03 30.72
CA ASP A 79 -22.52 -17.00 29.64
C ASP A 79 -21.04 -17.13 29.27
N ALA A 80 -20.36 -18.05 29.96
CA ALA A 80 -18.93 -18.28 29.78
C ALA A 80 -18.56 -18.69 28.34
N LYS A 81 -19.42 -19.47 27.67
CA LYS A 81 -19.13 -19.95 26.30
C LYS A 81 -19.26 -18.81 25.30
N ALA A 82 -20.32 -18.01 25.39
CA ALA A 82 -20.50 -16.85 24.52
C ALA A 82 -19.42 -15.79 24.79
N ALA A 83 -19.03 -15.58 26.06
CA ALA A 83 -17.96 -14.65 26.42
C ALA A 83 -16.62 -15.09 25.83
N SER A 84 -16.22 -16.36 25.99
CA SER A 84 -14.99 -16.90 25.42
C SER A 84 -14.95 -16.75 23.90
N GLY A 85 -16.03 -17.14 23.21
CA GLY A 85 -16.09 -17.05 21.75
C GLY A 85 -16.02 -15.60 21.24
N ALA A 86 -16.67 -14.65 21.92
CA ALA A 86 -16.56 -13.24 21.57
C ALA A 86 -15.16 -12.67 21.84
N ILE A 87 -14.48 -13.10 22.90
CA ILE A 87 -13.11 -12.67 23.20
C ILE A 87 -12.13 -13.20 22.15
N GLU A 88 -12.27 -14.46 21.73
CA GLU A 88 -11.47 -15.03 20.64
C GLU A 88 -11.71 -14.30 19.31
N ALA A 89 -12.96 -13.95 19.01
CA ALA A 89 -13.29 -13.13 17.85
C ALA A 89 -12.64 -11.74 17.92
N LEU A 90 -12.65 -11.09 19.10
CA LEU A 90 -11.99 -9.79 19.30
C LEU A 90 -10.47 -9.89 19.12
N ALA A 91 -9.86 -10.97 19.60
CA ALA A 91 -8.44 -11.23 19.38
C ALA A 91 -8.12 -11.41 17.89
N SER A 92 -9.01 -12.08 17.15
CA SER A 92 -8.90 -12.22 15.69
C SER A 92 -8.98 -10.87 14.99
N ASP A 93 -9.90 -9.99 15.39
CA ASP A 93 -10.01 -8.63 14.84
C ASP A 93 -8.71 -7.84 15.04
N ALA A 94 -8.14 -7.87 16.25
CA ALA A 94 -6.83 -7.25 16.52
C ALA A 94 -5.70 -7.85 15.67
N GLY A 95 -5.74 -9.16 15.42
CA GLY A 95 -4.81 -9.85 14.54
C GLY A 95 -4.94 -9.42 13.08
N GLN A 96 -6.16 -9.29 12.58
CA GLN A 96 -6.44 -8.84 11.21
C GLN A 96 -6.00 -7.38 11.00
N ILE A 97 -6.21 -6.51 11.99
CA ILE A 97 -5.67 -5.14 11.94
C ILE A 97 -4.15 -5.17 11.80
N ALA A 98 -3.47 -6.04 12.54
CA ALA A 98 -2.01 -6.20 12.47
C ALA A 98 -1.51 -6.67 11.09
N THR A 99 -2.37 -7.28 10.28
CA THR A 99 -2.05 -7.82 8.95
C THR A 99 -2.71 -7.08 7.79
N GLU A 100 -3.34 -5.93 8.07
CA GLU A 100 -4.10 -5.10 7.13
C GLU A 100 -5.30 -5.81 6.48
N GLY A 101 -5.84 -6.81 7.17
CA GLY A 101 -6.93 -7.64 6.70
C GLY A 101 -6.66 -9.13 6.91
N ASP A 102 -7.54 -9.94 6.35
CA ASP A 102 -7.51 -11.39 6.46
C ASP A 102 -6.58 -12.04 5.41
N ASN A 103 -6.66 -13.37 5.32
CA ASN A 103 -5.89 -14.15 4.36
C ASN A 103 -6.25 -13.83 2.89
N ALA A 104 -7.49 -13.41 2.61
CA ALA A 104 -7.89 -13.04 1.25
C ALA A 104 -7.22 -11.73 0.82
N VAL A 105 -7.19 -10.74 1.70
CA VAL A 105 -6.43 -9.49 1.48
C VAL A 105 -4.93 -9.80 1.35
N GLY A 106 -4.40 -10.66 2.22
CA GLY A 106 -3.00 -11.10 2.16
C GLY A 106 -2.61 -11.76 0.84
N ALA A 107 -3.50 -12.56 0.23
CA ALA A 107 -3.27 -13.16 -1.07
C ALA A 107 -3.22 -12.12 -2.20
N VAL A 108 -4.08 -11.10 -2.14
CA VAL A 108 -4.05 -9.98 -3.10
C VAL A 108 -2.75 -9.19 -2.97
N ARG A 109 -2.33 -8.86 -1.74
CA ARG A 109 -1.04 -8.19 -1.48
C ARG A 109 0.14 -8.96 -2.07
N LYS A 110 0.17 -10.29 -1.89
CA LYS A 110 1.21 -11.13 -2.49
C LYS A 110 1.25 -11.02 -4.02
N ARG A 111 0.08 -11.04 -4.67
CA ARG A 111 -0.03 -10.87 -6.13
C ARG A 111 0.45 -9.48 -6.60
N LEU A 112 0.19 -8.43 -5.82
CA LEU A 112 0.69 -7.08 -6.12
C LEU A 112 2.22 -7.03 -6.05
N LEU A 113 2.83 -7.64 -5.03
CA LEU A 113 4.28 -7.77 -4.91
C LEU A 113 4.91 -8.53 -6.07
N GLU A 114 4.30 -9.64 -6.50
CA GLU A 114 4.73 -10.39 -7.69
C GLU A 114 4.73 -9.52 -8.96
N GLY A 115 3.84 -8.52 -9.02
CA GLY A 115 3.79 -7.50 -10.08
C GLY A 115 4.77 -6.34 -9.90
N GLY A 116 5.64 -6.35 -8.87
CA GLY A 116 6.59 -5.29 -8.56
C GLY A 116 5.99 -4.08 -7.86
N HIS A 117 4.76 -4.19 -7.33
CA HIS A 117 4.11 -3.10 -6.62
C HIS A 117 4.51 -3.10 -5.14
N HIS A 118 5.27 -2.07 -4.75
CA HIS A 118 5.67 -1.80 -3.37
C HIS A 118 5.14 -0.43 -2.95
N HIS A 119 4.23 -0.38 -1.97
CA HIS A 119 3.71 0.90 -1.47
C HIS A 119 4.81 1.69 -0.73
N ASN A 120 5.55 1.01 0.15
CA ASN A 120 6.57 1.59 1.02
C ASN A 120 8.00 1.11 0.72
N ALA A 121 8.39 0.95 -0.54
CA ALA A 121 9.69 0.38 -0.94
C ALA A 121 10.90 0.91 -0.14
N ALA A 122 10.97 2.23 0.10
CA ALA A 122 12.04 2.83 0.90
C ALA A 122 11.97 2.43 2.39
N GLY A 123 10.78 2.41 2.97
CA GLY A 123 10.55 1.98 4.35
C GLY A 123 10.75 0.47 4.54
N GLU A 124 10.44 -0.34 3.53
CA GLU A 124 10.74 -1.78 3.50
C GLU A 124 12.26 -2.02 3.52
N ALA A 125 13.02 -1.30 2.70
CA ALA A 125 14.48 -1.37 2.69
C ALA A 125 15.11 -0.94 4.02
N GLN A 126 14.46 -0.02 4.74
CA GLN A 126 14.86 0.43 6.08
C GLN A 126 14.36 -0.51 7.20
N GLY A 127 13.56 -1.53 6.86
CA GLY A 127 12.96 -2.44 7.82
C GLY A 127 11.88 -1.82 8.71
N ILE A 128 11.32 -0.67 8.33
CA ILE A 128 10.20 -0.01 9.03
C ILE A 128 8.90 -0.75 8.73
N PHE A 129 8.72 -1.16 7.48
CA PHE A 129 7.57 -1.93 7.00
C PHE A 129 7.97 -3.37 6.71
N ASP A 130 7.02 -4.28 6.85
CA ASP A 130 7.09 -5.58 6.21
C ASP A 130 6.77 -5.43 4.73
N GLU A 131 7.32 -6.32 3.90
CA GLU A 131 7.10 -6.27 2.46
C GLU A 131 5.62 -6.33 2.10
N GLY A 132 5.17 -5.35 1.30
CA GLY A 132 3.80 -5.22 0.82
C GLY A 132 2.83 -4.57 1.79
N TYR A 133 3.26 -4.22 3.00
CA TYR A 133 2.40 -3.49 3.94
C TYR A 133 2.29 -2.01 3.55
N VAL A 134 1.07 -1.50 3.63
CA VAL A 134 0.71 -0.17 3.12
C VAL A 134 0.76 0.89 4.23
N ILE A 135 0.30 0.55 5.42
CA ILE A 135 0.09 1.47 6.56
C ILE A 135 0.73 0.93 7.84
N VAL A 136 0.53 -0.36 8.14
CA VAL A 136 0.97 -0.96 9.39
C VAL A 136 2.49 -1.17 9.33
N THR A 137 3.20 -0.46 10.21
CA THR A 137 4.64 -0.64 10.42
C THR A 137 4.94 -1.91 11.22
N ARG A 138 6.18 -2.41 11.19
CA ARG A 138 6.62 -3.53 12.04
C ARG A 138 6.40 -3.27 13.52
N ALA A 139 6.65 -2.03 13.96
CA ALA A 139 6.45 -1.63 15.35
C ALA A 139 4.96 -1.67 15.74
N ALA A 140 4.08 -1.14 14.89
CA ALA A 140 2.64 -1.19 15.12
C ALA A 140 2.12 -2.63 15.09
N LYS A 141 2.53 -3.42 14.10
CA LYS A 141 2.20 -4.85 13.99
C LYS A 141 2.55 -5.63 15.25
N THR A 142 3.75 -5.40 15.81
CA THR A 142 4.18 -6.05 17.04
C THR A 142 3.22 -5.74 18.20
N LYS A 143 2.91 -4.45 18.41
CA LYS A 143 1.97 -4.01 19.46
C LYS A 143 0.57 -4.61 19.27
N LEU A 144 0.08 -4.62 18.03
CA LEU A 144 -1.26 -5.15 17.71
C LEU A 144 -1.33 -6.68 17.94
N LEU A 145 -0.28 -7.41 17.55
CA LEU A 145 -0.19 -8.86 17.81
C LEU A 145 -0.03 -9.18 19.31
N GLU A 146 0.66 -8.32 20.07
CA GLU A 146 0.71 -8.44 21.53
C GLU A 146 -0.67 -8.26 22.15
N SER A 147 -1.42 -7.23 21.75
CA SER A 147 -2.79 -7.02 22.20
C SER A 147 -3.72 -8.16 21.77
N SER A 148 -3.61 -8.66 20.55
CA SER A 148 -4.34 -9.86 20.09
C SER A 148 -4.10 -11.07 20.99
N ARG A 149 -2.83 -11.37 21.33
CA ARG A 149 -2.49 -12.46 22.26
C ARG A 149 -2.99 -12.21 23.68
N ALA A 150 -2.90 -10.97 24.16
CA ALA A 150 -3.38 -10.61 25.50
C ALA A 150 -4.91 -10.77 25.60
N ILE A 151 -5.65 -10.33 24.58
CA ILE A 151 -7.10 -10.52 24.47
C ILE A 151 -7.43 -12.03 24.45
N ALA A 152 -6.76 -12.80 23.60
CA ALA A 152 -6.99 -14.25 23.51
C ALA A 152 -6.78 -14.97 24.85
N ALA A 153 -5.76 -14.59 25.62
CA ALA A 153 -5.51 -15.16 26.95
C ALA A 153 -6.67 -14.93 27.93
N MET A 154 -7.41 -13.82 27.78
CA MET A 154 -8.57 -13.50 28.63
C MET A 154 -9.79 -14.39 28.36
N ALA A 155 -9.82 -15.17 27.28
CA ALA A 155 -10.94 -16.06 26.98
C ALA A 155 -11.16 -17.10 28.09
N THR A 156 -10.09 -17.52 28.76
CA THR A 156 -10.13 -18.49 29.87
C THR A 156 -10.60 -17.88 31.21
N ALA A 157 -10.36 -16.59 31.41
CA ALA A 157 -10.72 -15.86 32.62
C ALA A 157 -11.13 -14.41 32.27
N PRO A 158 -12.35 -14.20 31.74
CA PRO A 158 -12.77 -12.91 31.24
C PRO A 158 -12.84 -11.82 32.32
N LYS A 159 -12.25 -10.65 32.03
CA LYS A 159 -12.40 -9.44 32.87
C LYS A 159 -12.74 -8.25 31.98
N ALA A 160 -13.93 -7.67 32.18
CA ALA A 160 -14.50 -6.68 31.25
C ALA A 160 -13.63 -5.43 31.15
N ASP A 161 -13.13 -4.93 32.28
CA ASP A 161 -12.26 -3.75 32.33
C ASP A 161 -10.91 -4.02 31.67
N ALA A 162 -10.33 -5.21 31.87
CA ALA A 162 -9.07 -5.59 31.23
C ALA A 162 -9.22 -5.72 29.72
N LEU A 163 -10.34 -6.30 29.27
CA LEU A 163 -10.66 -6.45 27.84
C LEU A 163 -10.83 -5.08 27.16
N ALA A 164 -11.58 -4.17 27.80
CA ALA A 164 -11.76 -2.81 27.30
C ALA A 164 -10.44 -2.02 27.29
N ALA A 165 -9.61 -2.17 28.32
CA ALA A 165 -8.30 -1.53 28.37
C ALA A 165 -7.35 -2.04 27.28
N GLU A 166 -7.37 -3.34 26.98
CA GLU A 166 -6.54 -3.92 25.93
C GLU A 166 -7.03 -3.50 24.53
N TRP A 167 -8.35 -3.50 24.31
CA TRP A 167 -8.91 -2.98 23.07
C TRP A 167 -8.59 -1.50 22.86
N LYS A 168 -8.57 -0.70 23.94
CA LYS A 168 -8.19 0.72 23.85
C LYS A 168 -6.76 0.91 23.32
N LYS A 169 -5.83 0.01 23.64
CA LYS A 169 -4.47 0.05 23.07
C LYS A 169 -4.48 -0.19 21.56
N VAL A 170 -5.31 -1.12 21.08
CA VAL A 170 -5.52 -1.36 19.64
C VAL A 170 -6.03 -0.09 18.97
N GLU A 171 -7.08 0.53 19.53
CA GLU A 171 -7.62 1.80 19.01
C GLU A 171 -6.58 2.91 18.98
N THR A 172 -5.73 3.03 20.01
CA THR A 172 -4.66 4.03 20.04
C THR A 172 -3.65 3.81 18.94
N VAL A 173 -3.17 2.57 18.74
CA VAL A 173 -2.22 2.26 17.67
C VAL A 173 -2.84 2.54 16.30
N VAL A 174 -4.08 2.11 16.05
CA VAL A 174 -4.75 2.40 14.78
C VAL A 174 -4.99 3.89 14.60
N GLY A 175 -5.38 4.61 15.65
CA GLY A 175 -5.56 6.05 15.62
C GLY A 175 -4.27 6.81 15.30
N GLU A 176 -3.10 6.29 15.67
CA GLU A 176 -1.81 6.84 15.25
C GLU A 176 -1.51 6.55 13.78
N LEU A 177 -1.79 5.33 13.31
CA LEU A 177 -1.59 4.90 11.92
C LEU A 177 -2.49 5.66 10.93
N LEU A 178 -3.72 5.97 11.33
CA LEU A 178 -4.71 6.60 10.47
C LEU A 178 -4.62 8.14 10.44
N LYS A 179 -3.66 8.75 11.13
CA LYS A 179 -3.40 10.18 11.00
C LYS A 179 -3.02 10.51 9.54
N PRO A 180 -3.48 11.66 9.01
CA PRO A 180 -3.09 12.13 7.69
C PRO A 180 -1.62 12.56 7.64
#